data_AF-A0A066RUE6-F1
#
_entry.id   AF-A0A066RUE6-F1
#
_cell.length_a   1.000
_cell.length_b   1.000
_cell.length_c   1.000
_cell.angle_alpha   90.00
_cell.angle_beta   90.00
_cell.angle_gamma   90.00
#
_symmetry.space_group_name_H-M   'P 1'
#
loop_
_entity.id
_entity.type
_entity.pdbx_description
1 polymer ?
#
loop_
_entity_poly.entity_id
_entity_poly.type
_entity_poly.pdbx_seq_one_letter_code
_entity_poly.pdbx_strand_id
1 'polypeptide(L)'
;MRINKRHLDQIKKQAFVVLAAHIISFLFSMPIFYLESNVSGAEIETLWDSLWFTFVSVTTIGYGDLTAHHDISKILLVVAYIITRGSFLLAIIAVSGGWLGGRVSHEMSVEDRLLVLENELKQLRGVIYNLNKLLDYERKHIKKY
;
A
#
# COMPACT_ATOMS: atom_id res chain seq x y z
N MET A 1 3.03 11.23 21.56
CA MET A 1 3.29 10.88 20.15
C MET A 1 2.36 11.70 19.26
N ARG A 2 2.85 12.72 18.56
CA ARG A 2 2.01 13.66 17.78
C ARG A 2 1.92 13.13 16.34
N ILE A 3 0.79 12.54 15.96
CA ILE A 3 0.57 12.03 14.60
C ILE A 3 0.53 13.24 13.64
N ASN A 4 1.35 13.21 12.59
CA ASN A 4 1.44 14.30 11.62
C ASN A 4 0.16 14.35 10.76
N LYS A 5 -0.36 15.57 10.53
CA LYS A 5 -1.61 15.86 9.79
C LYS A 5 -1.68 15.14 8.44
N ARG A 6 -0.54 15.01 7.74
CA ARG A 6 -0.46 14.29 6.46
C ARG A 6 -0.89 12.81 6.55
N HIS A 7 -0.48 12.09 7.61
CA HIS A 7 -0.89 10.70 7.80
C HIS A 7 -2.37 10.61 8.20
N LEU A 8 -2.87 11.59 8.95
CA LEU A 8 -4.28 11.65 9.33
C LEU A 8 -5.17 11.82 8.09
N ASP A 9 -4.80 12.69 7.17
CA ASP A 9 -5.55 12.92 5.93
C ASP A 9 -5.49 11.71 4.99
N GLN A 10 -4.36 11.02 4.93
CA GLN A 10 -4.23 9.74 4.22
C GLN A 10 -5.15 8.67 4.80
N ILE A 11 -5.16 8.48 6.13
CA ILE A 11 -6.03 7.51 6.80
C ILE A 11 -7.50 7.84 6.53
N LYS A 12 -7.91 9.11 6.63
CA LYS A 12 -9.28 9.54 6.34
C LYS A 12 -9.67 9.23 4.89
N LYS A 13 -8.80 9.52 3.93
CA LYS A 13 -9.04 9.23 2.51
C LYS A 13 -9.21 7.72 2.28
N GLN A 14 -8.34 6.90 2.85
CA GLN A 14 -8.43 5.44 2.70
C GLN A 14 -9.66 4.86 3.39
N ALA A 15 -10.02 5.37 4.58
CA ALA A 15 -11.25 4.99 5.28
C ALA A 15 -12.49 5.32 4.45
N PHE A 16 -12.53 6.50 3.81
CA PHE A 16 -13.60 6.88 2.90
C PHE A 16 -13.70 5.92 1.70
N VAL A 17 -12.57 5.55 1.08
CA VAL A 17 -12.54 4.60 -0.04
C VAL A 17 -13.07 3.23 0.38
N VAL A 18 -12.63 2.69 1.51
CA VAL A 18 -13.08 1.39 2.03
C VAL A 18 -14.58 1.43 2.35
N LEU A 19 -15.06 2.50 2.97
CA LEU A 19 -16.48 2.66 3.29
C LEU A 19 -17.32 2.75 2.01
N ALA A 20 -16.88 3.53 1.02
CA ALA A 20 -17.55 3.63 -0.27
C ALA A 20 -17.59 2.28 -1.00
N ALA A 21 -16.50 1.52 -1.01
CA ALA A 21 -16.45 0.17 -1.58
C ALA A 21 -17.44 -0.78 -0.87
N HIS A 22 -17.52 -0.71 0.45
CA HIS A 22 -18.51 -1.47 1.23
C HIS A 22 -19.94 -1.11 0.84
N ILE A 23 -20.25 0.19 0.71
CA ILE A 23 -21.59 0.65 0.32
C ILE A 23 -21.93 0.21 -1.11
N ILE A 24 -20.99 0.33 -2.04
CA ILE A 24 -21.13 -0.13 -3.42
C ILE A 24 -21.39 -1.64 -3.49
N SER A 25 -20.81 -2.43 -2.58
CA SER A 25 -21.04 -3.88 -2.54
C SER A 25 -22.51 -4.25 -2.30
N PHE A 26 -23.31 -3.39 -1.66
CA PHE A 26 -24.75 -3.63 -1.50
C PHE A 26 -25.55 -3.52 -2.80
N LEU A 27 -25.00 -2.89 -3.84
CA LEU A 27 -25.66 -2.88 -5.16
C LEU A 27 -25.78 -4.29 -5.75
N PHE A 28 -24.95 -5.25 -5.32
CA PHE A 28 -25.01 -6.64 -5.72
C PHE A 28 -26.19 -7.40 -5.08
N SER A 29 -26.80 -6.86 -4.03
CA SER A 29 -27.96 -7.47 -3.39
C SER A 29 -29.18 -7.54 -4.34
N MET A 30 -29.41 -6.53 -5.17
CA MET A 30 -30.53 -6.53 -6.10
C MET A 30 -30.45 -7.64 -7.17
N PRO A 31 -29.34 -7.81 -7.92
CA PRO A 31 -29.23 -8.90 -8.87
C PRO A 31 -29.16 -10.28 -8.20
N ILE A 32 -28.59 -10.41 -6.99
CA ILE A 32 -28.64 -11.66 -6.22
C ILE A 32 -30.10 -12.02 -5.89
N PHE A 33 -30.88 -11.06 -5.40
CA PHE A 33 -32.30 -11.26 -5.10
C PHE A 33 -33.10 -11.70 -6.34
N TYR A 34 -32.88 -11.04 -7.48
CA TYR A 34 -33.56 -11.39 -8.72
C TYR A 34 -33.25 -12.82 -9.19
N LEU A 35 -32.02 -13.28 -9.02
CA LEU A 35 -31.62 -14.63 -9.40
C LEU A 35 -32.13 -15.69 -8.43
N GLU A 36 -32.09 -15.41 -7.13
CA GLU A 36 -32.48 -16.38 -6.09
C GLU A 36 -33.99 -16.50 -5.95
N SER A 37 -34.75 -15.41 -6.08
CA SER A 37 -36.22 -15.44 -5.96
C SER A 37 -36.94 -16.36 -6.96
N ASN A 38 -36.26 -16.79 -8.02
CA ASN A 38 -36.78 -17.69 -9.05
C ASN A 38 -36.36 -19.17 -8.86
N VAL A 39 -35.59 -19.49 -7.81
CA VAL A 39 -35.08 -20.85 -7.55
C VAL A 39 -36.02 -21.62 -6.62
N SER A 40 -36.29 -22.89 -6.93
CA SER A 40 -37.05 -23.77 -6.05
C SER A 40 -36.23 -24.12 -4.81
N GLY A 41 -36.72 -23.76 -3.62
CA GLY A 41 -35.99 -23.93 -2.36
C GLY A 41 -35.11 -22.74 -1.98
N ALA A 42 -35.32 -21.57 -2.60
CA ALA A 42 -34.59 -20.36 -2.24
C ALA A 42 -34.86 -19.94 -0.78
N GLU A 43 -33.79 -19.72 -0.03
CA GLU A 43 -33.85 -19.12 1.30
C GLU A 43 -33.91 -17.58 1.23
N ILE A 44 -33.52 -17.01 0.10
CA ILE A 44 -33.50 -15.57 -0.16
C ILE A 44 -34.81 -15.18 -0.88
N GLU A 45 -35.85 -14.88 -0.09
CA GLU A 45 -37.19 -14.58 -0.60
C GLU A 45 -37.50 -13.09 -0.71
N THR A 46 -36.78 -12.25 0.03
CA THR A 46 -36.97 -10.80 0.02
C THR A 46 -35.69 -10.04 -0.31
N LEU A 47 -35.85 -8.78 -0.71
CA LEU A 47 -34.70 -7.88 -0.89
C LEU A 47 -33.92 -7.71 0.41
N TRP A 48 -34.60 -7.74 1.56
CA TRP A 48 -33.96 -7.63 2.87
C TRP A 48 -33.07 -8.85 3.17
N ASP A 49 -33.53 -10.05 2.83
CA ASP A 49 -32.74 -11.28 2.98
C ASP A 49 -31.49 -11.22 2.11
N SER A 50 -31.61 -10.74 0.87
CA SER A 50 -30.46 -10.56 -0.01
C SER A 50 -29.47 -9.51 0.52
N LEU A 51 -29.96 -8.41 1.10
CA LEU A 51 -29.11 -7.38 1.69
C LEU A 51 -28.35 -7.93 2.90
N TRP A 52 -29.07 -8.66 3.75
CA TRP A 52 -28.50 -9.33 4.92
C TRP A 52 -27.46 -10.39 4.51
N PHE A 53 -27.81 -11.26 3.56
CA PHE A 53 -26.91 -12.27 2.99
C PHE A 53 -25.63 -11.63 2.43
N THR A 54 -25.77 -10.55 1.66
CA THR A 54 -24.62 -9.82 1.10
C THR A 54 -23.78 -9.20 2.22
N PHE A 55 -24.42 -8.60 3.23
CA PHE A 55 -23.75 -8.01 4.39
C PHE A 55 -22.90 -9.04 5.12
N VAL A 56 -23.48 -10.15 5.58
CA VAL A 56 -22.78 -11.17 6.38
C VAL A 56 -21.70 -11.87 5.58
N SER A 57 -21.89 -12.03 4.28
CA SER A 57 -20.92 -12.67 3.39
C SER A 57 -19.70 -11.78 3.11
N VAL A 58 -19.92 -10.51 2.74
CA VAL A 58 -18.84 -9.55 2.45
C VAL A 58 -18.05 -9.20 3.71
N THR A 59 -18.74 -9.09 4.85
CA THR A 59 -18.12 -8.89 6.17
C THR A 59 -17.50 -10.17 6.75
N THR A 60 -17.58 -11.30 6.03
CA THR A 60 -17.06 -12.62 6.44
C THR A 60 -17.56 -13.09 7.80
N ILE A 61 -18.76 -12.66 8.19
CA ILE A 61 -19.45 -13.19 9.37
C ILE A 61 -20.01 -14.57 9.02
N GLY A 62 -20.72 -14.66 7.89
CA GLY A 62 -21.19 -15.93 7.29
C GLY A 62 -21.96 -16.83 8.25
N TYR A 63 -23.08 -16.34 8.81
CA TYR A 63 -23.90 -17.14 9.73
C TYR A 63 -24.43 -18.44 9.12
N GLY A 64 -24.62 -18.47 7.79
CA GLY A 64 -25.13 -19.65 7.08
C GLY A 64 -26.64 -19.85 7.23
N ASP A 65 -27.35 -18.81 7.67
CA ASP A 65 -28.81 -18.73 7.75
C ASP A 65 -29.48 -18.53 6.38
N LEU A 66 -28.76 -17.92 5.44
CA LEU A 66 -29.18 -17.74 4.06
C LEU A 66 -28.06 -18.22 3.12
N THR A 67 -28.44 -18.97 2.09
CA THR A 67 -27.51 -19.50 1.10
C THR A 67 -27.97 -19.24 -0.33
N ALA A 68 -27.00 -18.86 -1.16
CA ALA A 68 -27.18 -18.67 -2.59
C ALA A 68 -27.15 -20.03 -3.31
N HIS A 69 -28.25 -20.41 -3.94
CA HIS A 69 -28.39 -21.67 -4.65
C HIS A 69 -27.96 -21.54 -6.12
N HIS A 70 -28.24 -20.39 -6.74
CA HIS A 70 -27.91 -20.11 -8.12
C HIS A 70 -26.40 -19.91 -8.31
N ASP A 71 -25.79 -20.42 -9.39
CA ASP A 71 -24.34 -20.29 -9.55
C ASP A 71 -23.92 -18.85 -9.87
N ILE A 72 -24.73 -18.12 -10.63
CA ILE A 72 -24.48 -16.69 -10.93
C ILE A 72 -24.51 -15.82 -9.66
N SER A 73 -25.40 -16.06 -8.70
CA SER A 73 -25.45 -15.26 -7.47
C SER A 73 -24.20 -15.49 -6.61
N LYS A 74 -23.65 -16.71 -6.58
CA LYS A 74 -22.34 -17.01 -5.97
C LYS A 74 -21.21 -16.21 -6.63
N ILE A 75 -21.20 -16.13 -7.97
CA ILE A 75 -20.20 -15.33 -8.70
C ILE A 75 -20.34 -13.84 -8.35
N LEU A 76 -21.56 -13.30 -8.35
CA LEU A 76 -21.83 -11.92 -7.95
C LEU A 76 -21.35 -11.64 -6.52
N LEU A 77 -21.55 -12.58 -5.60
CA LEU A 77 -21.07 -12.49 -4.24
C LEU A 77 -19.54 -12.46 -4.17
N VAL A 78 -18.86 -13.31 -4.95
CA VAL A 78 -17.38 -13.30 -5.04
C VAL A 78 -16.87 -11.96 -5.56
N VAL A 79 -17.54 -11.37 -6.55
CA VAL A 79 -17.19 -10.03 -7.07
C VAL A 79 -17.35 -8.96 -5.98
N ALA A 80 -18.50 -8.96 -5.28
CA ALA A 80 -18.74 -8.03 -4.16
C ALA A 80 -17.69 -8.20 -3.05
N TYR A 81 -17.31 -9.45 -2.75
CA TYR A 81 -16.26 -9.77 -1.80
C TYR A 81 -14.89 -9.22 -2.22
N ILE A 82 -14.49 -9.40 -3.48
CA ILE A 82 -13.23 -8.90 -4.02
C ILE A 82 -13.17 -7.36 -3.97
N ILE A 83 -14.27 -6.67 -4.31
CA ILE A 83 -14.32 -5.20 -4.25
C ILE A 83 -14.06 -4.72 -2.83
N THR A 84 -14.77 -5.30 -1.86
CA THR A 84 -14.69 -4.87 -0.48
C THR A 84 -13.34 -5.24 0.15
N ARG A 85 -12.92 -6.51 0.04
CA ARG A 85 -11.66 -6.98 0.63
C ARG A 85 -10.44 -6.45 -0.10
N GLY A 86 -10.51 -6.33 -1.42
CA GLY A 86 -9.46 -5.71 -2.23
C GLY A 86 -9.23 -4.26 -1.81
N SER A 87 -10.29 -3.47 -1.64
CA SER A 87 -10.18 -2.08 -1.15
C SER A 87 -9.55 -2.00 0.24
N PHE A 88 -9.92 -2.91 1.14
CA PHE A 88 -9.37 -2.97 2.50
C PHE A 88 -7.88 -3.32 2.52
N LEU A 89 -7.47 -4.31 1.72
CA LEU A 89 -6.06 -4.70 1.59
C LEU A 89 -5.22 -3.56 1.02
N LEU A 90 -5.70 -2.89 -0.03
CA LEU A 90 -5.03 -1.74 -0.63
C LEU A 90 -4.89 -0.57 0.34
N ALA A 91 -5.92 -0.32 1.16
CA ALA A 91 -5.88 0.71 2.19
C ALA A 91 -4.80 0.43 3.24
N ILE A 92 -4.64 -0.82 3.69
CA ILE A 92 -3.59 -1.22 4.63
C ILE A 92 -2.21 -0.99 4.02
N ILE A 93 -2.00 -1.42 2.77
CA ILE A 93 -0.72 -1.25 2.08
C ILE A 93 -0.38 0.24 1.95
N ALA A 94 -1.33 1.07 1.54
CA ALA A 94 -1.12 2.51 1.37
C ALA A 94 -0.77 3.21 2.70
N VAL A 95 -1.45 2.86 3.80
CA VAL A 95 -1.15 3.41 5.14
C VAL A 95 0.22 2.93 5.63
N SER A 96 0.55 1.65 5.38
CA SER A 96 1.83 1.06 5.78
C SER A 96 3.02 1.65 5.03
N GLY A 97 2.89 1.90 3.73
CA GLY A 97 3.91 2.55 2.91
C GLY A 97 4.25 3.97 3.40
N GLY A 98 3.26 4.71 3.90
CA GLY A 98 3.49 6.01 4.53
C GLY A 98 4.30 5.93 5.84
N TRP A 99 4.21 4.83 6.58
CA TRP A 99 4.98 4.59 7.81
C TRP A 99 6.38 4.02 7.54
N LEU A 100 6.50 3.09 6.59
CA LEU A 100 7.76 2.44 6.24
C LEU A 100 8.62 3.27 5.30
N GLY A 101 8.02 4.07 4.42
CA GLY A 101 8.73 4.97 3.49
C GLY A 101 9.58 6.03 4.20
N GLY A 102 9.19 6.45 5.41
CA GLY A 102 10.00 7.30 6.27
C GLY A 102 11.31 6.65 6.77
N ARG A 103 11.48 5.34 6.56
CA ARG A 103 12.71 4.59 6.88
C ARG A 103 13.51 4.18 5.64
N VAL A 104 12.94 4.31 4.43
CA VAL A 104 13.57 3.91 3.14
C VAL A 104 13.97 5.13 2.31
N SER A 105 13.61 6.35 2.71
CA SER A 105 14.07 7.60 2.08
C SER A 105 15.51 7.97 2.48
N HIS A 106 16.45 7.03 2.38
CA HIS A 106 17.88 7.33 2.34
C HIS A 106 18.43 7.26 0.91
N GLU A 107 17.56 7.38 -0.10
CA GLU A 107 18.01 7.84 -1.41
C GLU A 107 18.63 9.23 -1.21
N MET A 108 19.97 9.27 -1.11
CA MET A 108 20.70 10.54 -1.08
C MET A 108 20.16 11.40 -2.20
N SER A 109 19.66 12.58 -1.84
CA SER A 109 19.27 13.60 -2.79
C SER A 109 20.44 13.81 -3.75
N VAL A 110 20.15 14.18 -5.00
CA VAL A 110 21.20 14.48 -5.98
C VAL A 110 22.18 15.50 -5.39
N GLU A 111 21.68 16.49 -4.65
CA GLU A 111 22.48 17.46 -3.89
C GLU A 111 23.43 16.78 -2.88
N ASP A 112 22.94 15.84 -2.08
CA ASP A 112 23.74 15.13 -1.07
C ASP A 112 24.83 14.29 -1.74
N ARG A 113 24.52 13.66 -2.88
CA ARG A 113 25.51 12.91 -3.69
C ARG A 113 26.60 13.82 -4.24
N LEU A 114 26.23 15.01 -4.71
CA LEU A 114 27.19 16.00 -5.20
C LEU A 114 28.11 16.49 -4.08
N LEU A 115 27.57 16.72 -2.89
CA LEU A 115 28.36 17.11 -1.71
C LEU A 115 29.36 16.01 -1.30
N VAL A 116 28.94 14.75 -1.33
CA VAL A 116 29.83 13.60 -1.06
C VAL A 116 30.94 13.53 -2.12
N LEU A 117 30.60 13.63 -3.40
CA LEU A 117 31.58 13.62 -4.50
C LEU A 117 32.57 14.80 -4.43
N GLU A 118 32.10 16.00 -4.08
CA GLU A 118 32.96 17.16 -3.92
C GLU A 118 33.97 16.97 -2.77
N ASN A 119 33.51 16.37 -1.67
CA ASN A 119 34.36 16.05 -0.54
C ASN A 119 35.42 14.99 -0.89
N GLU A 120 35.03 13.94 -1.62
CA GLU A 120 35.97 12.93 -2.11
C GLU A 120 37.04 13.52 -3.04
N LEU A 121 36.64 14.41 -3.96
CA LEU A 121 37.59 15.11 -4.83
C LEU A 121 38.57 16.00 -4.05
N LYS A 122 38.10 16.68 -3.00
CA LYS A 122 38.98 17.48 -2.11
C LYS A 122 39.99 16.59 -1.39
N GLN A 123 39.56 15.43 -0.88
CA GLN A 123 40.46 14.47 -0.23
C GLN A 123 41.51 13.93 -1.18
N LEU A 124 41.12 13.49 -2.38
CA LEU A 124 42.03 12.99 -3.41
C LEU A 124 43.09 14.04 -3.78
N ARG A 125 42.68 15.29 -3.99
CA ARG A 125 43.61 16.40 -4.25
C ARG A 125 44.60 16.60 -3.10
N GLY A 126 44.14 16.49 -1.85
CA GLY A 126 44.99 16.57 -0.66
C GLY A 126 46.03 15.45 -0.61
N VAL A 127 45.63 14.20 -0.91
CA VAL A 127 46.55 13.05 -0.96
C VAL A 127 47.61 13.24 -2.04
N ILE A 128 47.22 13.65 -3.25
CA ILE A 128 48.16 13.91 -4.35
C ILE A 128 49.16 15.00 -3.98
N TYR A 129 48.69 16.08 -3.35
CA TYR A 129 49.57 17.16 -2.90
C TYR A 129 50.62 16.67 -1.89
N ASN A 130 50.18 15.89 -0.89
CA ASN A 130 51.09 15.33 0.11
C ASN A 130 52.10 14.36 -0.51
N LEU A 131 51.67 13.49 -1.43
CA LEU A 131 52.57 12.56 -2.12
C LEU A 131 53.61 13.30 -2.96
N ASN A 132 53.20 14.32 -3.74
CA ASN A 132 54.15 15.12 -4.51
C ASN A 132 55.16 15.83 -3.61
N LYS A 133 54.72 16.37 -2.46
CA LYS A 133 55.61 17.00 -1.49
C LYS A 133 56.61 16.01 -0.88
N LEU A 134 56.17 14.79 -0.58
CA LEU A 134 57.05 13.73 -0.08
C LEU A 134 58.08 13.30 -1.13
N LEU A 135 57.65 13.11 -2.38
CA LEU A 135 58.56 12.79 -3.49
C LEU A 135 59.59 13.89 -3.73
N ASP A 136 59.20 15.16 -3.66
CA ASP A 136 60.13 16.29 -3.79
C ASP A 136 61.12 16.37 -2.61
N TYR A 137 60.67 16.05 -1.40
CA TYR A 137 61.54 15.97 -0.23
C TYR A 137 62.57 14.84 -0.38
N GLU A 138 62.12 13.64 -0.78
CA GLU A 138 62.98 12.49 -0.98
C GLU A 138 63.98 12.73 -2.12
N ARG A 139 63.54 13.31 -3.24
CA ARG A 139 64.41 13.69 -4.38
C ARG A 139 65.51 14.67 -3.98
N LYS A 140 65.23 15.62 -3.08
CA LYS A 140 66.24 16.58 -2.57
C LYS A 140 67.25 15.91 -1.63
N HIS A 141 66.82 14.91 -0.87
CA HIS A 141 67.71 14.18 0.03
C HIS A 141 68.61 13.17 -0.69
N ILE A 142 68.12 12.52 -1.75
CA ILE A 142 68.90 11.58 -2.56
C ILE A 142 70.01 12.30 -3.34
N LYS A 143 69.79 13.52 -3.84
CA LYS A 143 70.82 14.30 -4.58
C LYS A 143 71.95 14.87 -3.71
N LYS A 144 71.90 14.71 -2.38
CA LYS A 144 72.87 15.27 -1.44
C LYS A 144 73.96 14.26 -1.01
N TYR A 145 73.87 13.03 -1.50
CA TYR A 145 74.90 11.99 -1.42
C TYR A 145 75.35 11.62 -2.84
#